data_AF-A0A645ECV9-F1
#
_entry.id   AF-A0A645ECV9-F1
#
_cell.length_a   1.000
_cell.length_b   1.000
_cell.length_c   1.000
_cell.angle_alpha   90.00
_cell.angle_beta   90.00
_cell.angle_gamma   90.00
#
_symmetry.space_group_name_H-M   'P 1'
#
loop_
_entity.id
_entity.type
_entity.pdbx_description
1 polymer ?
#
loop_
_entity_poly.entity_id
_entity_poly.type
_entity_poly.pdbx_seq_one_letter_code
_entity_poly.pdbx_strand_id
1 'polypeptide(L)'
;MKELEEILGSIEEKEVFLVLSANFNKEDIKDILEAYSFIDEFSVIITKMDETSREGLVFDIIDEANKPISYITYGQNVPDDIEVFDFNKFVNEFLREI
;
A
#
# COMPACT_ATOMS: atom_id res chain seq x y z
N MET A 1 12.52 -0.83 15.34
CA MET A 1 11.79 0.45 15.28
C MET A 1 12.72 1.64 15.50
N LYS A 2 13.39 1.79 16.65
CA LYS A 2 14.35 2.90 16.88
C LYS A 2 15.43 3.03 15.81
N GLU A 3 16.08 1.94 15.42
CA GLU A 3 17.10 1.97 14.37
C GLU A 3 16.54 2.45 13.01
N LEU A 4 15.30 2.08 12.68
CA LEU A 4 14.64 2.55 11.46
C LEU A 4 14.30 4.03 11.52
N GLU A 5 13.80 4.50 12.67
CA GLU A 5 13.54 5.92 12.93
C GLU A 5 14.83 6.75 12.82
N GLU A 6 15.95 6.27 13.36
CA GLU A 6 17.27 6.90 13.24
C GLU A 6 17.76 6.94 11.78
N ILE A 7 17.64 5.82 11.05
CA ILE A 7 18.03 5.76 9.63
C ILE A 7 17.19 6.73 8.80
N LEU A 8 15.86 6.70 8.95
CA LEU A 8 14.97 7.62 8.25
C LEU A 8 15.32 9.06 8.63
N GLY A 9 15.54 9.37 9.91
CA GLY A 9 15.91 10.70 10.38
C GLY A 9 17.25 11.22 9.85
N SER A 10 18.17 10.33 9.47
CA SER A 10 19.48 10.69 8.91
C SER A 10 19.46 11.10 7.43
N ILE A 11 18.35 10.87 6.72
CA ILE A 11 18.20 11.19 5.31
C ILE A 11 17.35 12.47 5.18
N GLU A 12 17.97 13.54 4.68
CA GLU A 12 17.31 14.86 4.52
C GLU A 12 16.25 14.84 3.41
N GLU A 13 16.59 14.34 2.21
CA GLU A 13 15.69 14.25 1.07
C GLU A 13 15.29 12.78 0.84
N LYS A 14 14.04 12.45 1.14
CA LYS A 14 13.51 11.08 1.00
C LYS A 14 12.03 11.08 0.60
N GLU A 15 11.66 10.06 -0.15
CA GLU A 15 10.27 9.64 -0.31
C GLU A 15 10.11 8.30 0.40
N VAL A 16 9.10 8.21 1.28
CA VAL A 16 8.84 7.00 2.05
C VAL A 16 7.61 6.31 1.51
N PHE A 17 7.75 5.00 1.27
CA PHE A 17 6.64 4.16 0.84
C PHE A 17 6.42 3.04 1.84
N LEU A 18 5.18 2.90 2.32
CA LEU A 18 4.76 1.74 3.09
C LEU A 18 4.13 0.72 2.15
N VAL A 19 4.72 -0.48 2.06
CA VAL A 19 4.24 -1.53 1.17
C VAL A 19 3.25 -2.42 1.94
N LEU A 20 2.00 -2.46 1.49
CA LEU A 20 0.92 -3.26 2.08
C LEU A 20 0.47 -4.34 1.11
N SER A 21 0.30 -5.57 1.60
CA SER A 21 -0.13 -6.69 0.78
C SER A 21 -1.65 -6.77 0.67
N ALA A 22 -2.16 -6.96 -0.54
CA ALA A 22 -3.58 -7.15 -0.81
C ALA A 22 -4.15 -8.48 -0.27
N ASN A 23 -3.30 -9.41 0.16
CA ASN A 23 -3.71 -10.68 0.75
C ASN A 23 -3.84 -10.67 2.29
N PHE A 24 -3.61 -9.53 2.94
CA PHE A 24 -3.83 -9.36 4.38
C PHE A 24 -5.31 -9.38 4.77
N ASN A 25 -5.57 -9.30 6.07
CA ASN A 25 -6.88 -8.91 6.61
C ASN A 25 -6.83 -7.47 7.13
N LYS A 26 -7.99 -6.94 7.55
CA LYS A 26 -8.11 -5.55 8.01
C LYS A 26 -7.36 -5.30 9.31
N GLU A 27 -7.35 -6.26 10.23
CA GLU A 27 -6.59 -6.19 11.48
C GLU A 27 -5.09 -6.12 11.23
N ASP A 28 -4.55 -6.91 10.29
CA ASP A 28 -3.13 -6.87 9.91
C ASP A 28 -2.73 -5.46 9.40
N ILE A 29 -3.61 -4.82 8.60
CA ILE A 29 -3.38 -3.46 8.10
C ILE A 29 -3.28 -2.47 9.27
N LYS A 30 -4.20 -2.56 10.23
CA LYS A 30 -4.21 -1.69 11.42
C LYS A 30 -2.95 -1.85 12.26
N ASP A 31 -2.55 -3.08 12.54
CA ASP A 31 -1.36 -3.38 13.33
C ASP A 31 -0.09 -2.84 12.66
N ILE A 32 0.00 -2.95 11.33
CA ILE A 32 1.12 -2.40 10.55
C ILE A 32 1.11 -0.86 10.62
N LEU A 33 -0.03 -0.22 10.38
CA LEU A 33 -0.14 1.24 10.42
C LEU A 33 0.18 1.79 11.81
N GLU A 34 -0.25 1.12 12.87
CA GLU A 34 0.09 1.47 14.25
C GLU A 34 1.60 1.34 14.49
N ALA A 35 2.22 0.23 14.05
CA ALA A 35 3.65 0.01 14.21
C ALA A 35 4.50 1.09 13.50
N TYR A 36 4.05 1.58 12.34
CA TYR A 36 4.74 2.61 11.56
C TYR A 36 4.22 4.03 11.80
N SER A 37 3.39 4.25 12.83
CA SER A 37 2.81 5.56 13.16
C SER A 37 3.83 6.66 13.48
N PHE A 38 5.09 6.31 13.74
CA PHE A 38 6.20 7.26 13.90
C PHE A 38 6.67 7.91 12.58
N ILE A 39 6.17 7.44 11.43
CA ILE A 39 6.45 8.00 10.11
C ILE A 39 5.26 8.86 9.68
N ASP A 40 5.41 10.18 9.77
CA ASP A 40 4.32 11.11 9.46
C ASP A 40 3.96 11.16 7.97
N GLU A 41 4.97 11.16 7.10
CA GLU A 41 4.81 11.34 5.65
C GLU A 41 5.26 10.08 4.90
N PHE A 42 4.29 9.32 4.40
CA PHE A 42 4.52 8.21 3.48
C PHE A 42 3.35 8.08 2.50
N SER A 43 3.64 7.47 1.36
CA SER A 43 2.64 6.96 0.41
C SER A 43 2.59 5.43 0.49
N VAL A 44 1.50 4.81 0.05
CA VAL A 44 1.32 3.37 0.08
C VAL A 44 1.62 2.76 -1.28
N ILE A 45 2.23 1.57 -1.27
CA ILE A 45 2.27 0.66 -2.41
C ILE A 45 1.44 -0.57 -2.05
N ILE A 46 0.40 -0.86 -2.83
CA ILE A 46 -0.39 -2.07 -2.66
C ILE A 46 0.24 -3.17 -3.52
N THR A 47 0.55 -4.32 -2.93
CA THR A 47 1.20 -5.42 -3.66
C THR A 47 0.40 -6.71 -3.62
N LYS A 48 0.80 -7.70 -4.43
CA LYS A 48 0.25 -9.07 -4.44
C LYS A 48 -1.24 -9.13 -4.79
N MET A 49 -1.72 -8.26 -5.67
CA MET A 49 -3.11 -8.32 -6.16
C MET A 49 -3.40 -9.64 -6.87
N ASP A 50 -2.42 -10.22 -7.55
CA ASP A 50 -2.49 -11.53 -8.20
C ASP A 50 -2.58 -12.72 -7.24
N GLU A 51 -2.24 -12.52 -5.96
CA GLU A 51 -2.27 -13.57 -4.93
C GLU A 51 -3.58 -13.61 -4.14
N THR A 52 -4.56 -12.75 -4.47
CA THR A 52 -5.82 -12.63 -3.74
C THR A 52 -7.01 -12.45 -4.68
N SER A 53 -8.15 -13.04 -4.35
CA SER A 53 -9.44 -12.72 -4.98
C SER A 53 -10.25 -11.69 -4.16
N ARG A 54 -9.69 -11.21 -3.05
CA ARG A 54 -10.34 -10.27 -2.13
C ARG A 54 -9.89 -8.84 -2.42
N GLU A 55 -10.18 -8.35 -3.62
CA GLU A 55 -9.79 -6.99 -4.02
C GLU A 55 -10.40 -5.90 -3.14
N GLY A 56 -11.51 -6.18 -2.45
CA GLY A 56 -12.15 -5.26 -1.52
C GLY A 56 -11.23 -4.77 -0.39
N LEU A 57 -10.15 -5.50 -0.07
CA LEU A 57 -9.16 -5.07 0.92
C LEU A 57 -8.47 -3.76 0.51
N VAL A 58 -8.40 -3.44 -0.78
CA VAL A 58 -7.85 -2.16 -1.25
C VAL A 58 -8.63 -0.99 -0.65
N PHE A 59 -9.96 -1.11 -0.51
CA PHE A 59 -10.76 -0.08 0.14
C PHE A 59 -10.47 0.03 1.64
N ASP A 60 -10.23 -1.09 2.33
CA ASP A 60 -9.80 -1.08 3.73
C ASP A 60 -8.42 -0.42 3.88
N ILE A 61 -7.48 -0.69 2.97
CA ILE A 61 -6.16 -0.03 2.97
C ILE A 61 -6.32 1.48 2.80
N ILE A 62 -7.13 1.93 1.84
CA ILE A 62 -7.36 3.34 1.58
C ILE A 62 -7.97 4.03 2.81
N ASP A 63 -8.99 3.41 3.42
CA ASP A 63 -9.70 3.95 4.58
C ASP A 63 -8.81 4.00 5.83
N GLU A 64 -8.13 2.90 6.15
CA GLU A 64 -7.34 2.78 7.37
C GLU A 64 -6.02 3.55 7.29
N ALA A 65 -5.33 3.53 6.15
CA ALA A 65 -4.07 4.25 6.01
C ALA A 65 -4.29 5.76 6.00
N ASN A 66 -5.36 6.23 5.35
CA ASN A 66 -5.63 7.66 5.13
C ASN A 66 -4.38 8.41 4.60
N LYS A 67 -3.64 7.74 3.70
CA LYS A 67 -2.45 8.24 3.00
C LYS A 67 -2.66 8.08 1.49
N PRO A 68 -1.89 8.81 0.66
CA PRO A 68 -1.89 8.56 -0.78
C PRO A 68 -1.50 7.11 -1.09
N ILE A 69 -2.09 6.54 -2.14
CA ILE A 69 -1.62 5.30 -2.74
C ILE A 69 -0.86 5.70 -4.01
N SER A 70 0.42 5.35 -4.10
CA SER A 70 1.24 5.69 -5.28
C SER A 70 1.24 4.60 -6.33
N TYR A 71 1.32 3.33 -5.92
CA TYR A 71 1.45 2.22 -6.84
C TYR A 71 0.63 1.01 -6.40
N ILE A 72 0.27 0.18 -7.38
CA ILE A 72 -0.35 -1.12 -7.19
C ILE A 72 0.36 -2.16 -8.07
N THR A 73 0.48 -3.40 -7.58
CA THR A 73 1.17 -4.48 -8.31
C THR A 73 0.31 -5.72 -8.51
N TYR A 74 0.43 -6.35 -9.68
CA TYR A 74 -0.36 -7.51 -10.13
C TYR A 74 0.51 -8.73 -10.50
N GLY A 75 1.73 -8.81 -9.99
CA GLY A 75 2.67 -9.89 -10.33
C GLY A 75 4.10 -9.60 -9.93
N GLN A 76 5.04 -10.31 -10.57
CA GLN A 76 6.46 -10.34 -10.20
C GLN A 76 7.39 -9.64 -11.21
N ASN A 77 6.88 -9.29 -12.39
CA ASN A 77 7.67 -8.73 -13.48
C ASN A 77 7.71 -7.21 -13.42
N VAL A 78 8.90 -6.64 -13.62
CA VAL A 78 9.09 -5.18 -13.71
C VAL A 78 9.58 -4.85 -15.13
N PRO A 79 9.00 -3.84 -15.81
CA PRO A 79 7.99 -2.90 -15.32
C PRO A 79 6.53 -3.36 -15.48
N ASP A 80 6.30 -4.55 -16.03
CA ASP A 80 4.98 -4.93 -16.56
C ASP A 80 3.88 -5.10 -15.51
N ASP A 81 4.23 -5.54 -14.29
CA ASP A 81 3.27 -5.86 -13.23
C ASP A 81 3.14 -4.78 -12.13
N ILE A 82 3.70 -3.58 -12.35
CA ILE A 82 3.58 -2.43 -11.44
C ILE A 82 3.00 -1.22 -12.18
N GLU A 83 2.00 -0.58 -11.57
CA GLU A 83 1.37 0.61 -12.15
C GLU A 83 1.13 1.71 -11.11
N VAL A 84 1.07 2.96 -11.59
CA VAL A 84 0.61 4.10 -10.78
C VAL A 84 -0.85 3.86 -10.41
N PHE A 85 -1.17 4.01 -9.13
CA PHE A 85 -2.52 3.78 -8.66
C PHE A 85 -3.48 4.86 -9.20
N ASP A 86 -4.49 4.42 -9.94
CA ASP A 86 -5.63 5.25 -10.36
C ASP A 86 -6.90 4.70 -9.71
N PHE A 87 -7.45 5.46 -8.76
CA PHE A 87 -8.65 5.08 -8.03
C PHE A 87 -9.85 4.84 -8.95
N ASN A 88 -10.03 5.66 -9.98
CA ASN A 88 -11.17 5.50 -10.89
C ASN A 88 -10.99 4.26 -11.77
N LYS A 89 -9.76 4.00 -12.24
CA LYS A 89 -9.45 2.78 -12.97
C LYS A 89 -9.76 1.54 -12.11
N PHE A 90 -9.23 1.51 -10.88
CA PHE A 90 -9.43 0.41 -9.95
C PHE A 90 -10.93 0.16 -9.66
N VAL A 91 -11.69 1.21 -9.34
CA VAL A 91 -13.14 1.07 -9.08
C VAL A 91 -13.90 0.56 -10.30
N ASN A 92 -13.55 1.03 -11.50
CA ASN A 92 -14.19 0.56 -12.73
C ASN A 92 -13.90 -0.91 -13.04
N GLU A 93 -12.71 -1.39 -12.70
CA GLU A 93 -12.32 -2.81 -12.84
C GLU A 93 -13.04 -3.65 -11.80
N PHE A 94 -12.97 -3.26 -10.53
CA PHE A 94 -13.66 -3.94 -9.42
C PHE A 94 -15.17 -4.10 -9.66
N LEU A 95 -15.85 -3.07 -10.18
CA LEU A 95 -17.29 -3.13 -10.47
C LEU A 95 -17.66 -4.00 -11.67
N ARG A 96 -16.71 -4.34 -12.56
CA ARG A 96 -16.97 -5.26 -13.68
C ARG A 96 -16.94 -6.72 -13.26
N GLU A 97 -16.31 -7.03 -12.13
CA GLU A 97 -16.19 -8.39 -11.60
C GLU A 97 -17.36 -8.80 -10.70
N ILE A 98 -18.19 -7.84 -10.27
CA ILE A 98 -19.41 -8.04 -9.48
C ILE A 98 -20.63 -8.18 -10.39
#